data_AF-A0A2V8K4C0-F1
#
_entry.id   AF-A0A2V8K4C0-F1
#
_cell.length_a   1.000
_cell.length_b   1.000
_cell.length_c   1.000
_cell.angle_alpha   90.00
_cell.angle_beta   90.00
_cell.angle_gamma   90.00
#
_symmetry.space_group_name_H-M   'P 1'
#
loop_
_entity.id
_entity.type
_entity.pdbx_description
1 polymer ?
#
loop_
_entity_poly.entity_id
_entity_poly.type
_entity_poly.pdbx_seq_one_letter_code
_entity_poly.pdbx_strand_id
1 'polypeptide(L)'
;TFNYSLRKDVTDLSAFYEGLINQETLGFDIRNAMQFEKLSIPKRLEQVENELKANRISDPDRLIPMLERIEADQQIVNYARMQAARIKKRIQTAAK
;
A
#
# COMPACT_ATOMS: atom_id res chain seq x y z
N THR A 1 -14.82 8.51 19.91
CA THR A 1 -15.56 7.31 20.34
C THR A 1 -14.77 6.09 19.94
N PHE A 2 -14.57 5.12 20.83
CA PHE A 2 -13.84 3.89 20.52
C PHE A 2 -14.84 2.90 19.86
N ASN A 3 -14.63 2.55 18.60
CA ASN A 3 -15.50 1.62 17.86
C ASN A 3 -15.19 0.18 18.28
N TYR A 4 -15.57 -0.20 19.50
CA TYR A 4 -15.37 -1.55 20.02
C TYR A 4 -16.70 -2.31 20.08
N SER A 5 -16.70 -3.53 19.55
CA SER A 5 -17.83 -4.46 19.59
C SER A 5 -17.32 -5.82 20.08
N LEU A 6 -18.12 -6.50 20.89
CA LEU A 6 -17.89 -7.89 21.29
C LEU A 6 -18.34 -8.89 20.22
N ARG A 7 -19.12 -8.42 19.23
CA ARG A 7 -19.60 -9.27 18.14
C ARG A 7 -18.53 -9.39 17.07
N LYS A 8 -18.08 -10.62 16.82
CA LYS A 8 -17.01 -10.93 15.86
C LYS A 8 -17.28 -10.38 14.46
N ASP A 9 -18.51 -10.52 13.97
CA ASP A 9 -18.93 -10.02 12.65
C ASP A 9 -18.72 -8.51 12.48
N VAL A 10 -19.05 -7.73 13.51
CA VAL A 10 -18.82 -6.28 13.54
C VAL A 10 -17.33 -5.97 13.58
N THR A 11 -16.55 -6.70 14.37
CA THR A 11 -15.09 -6.52 14.46
C THR A 11 -14.40 -6.85 13.13
N ASP A 12 -14.79 -7.94 12.48
CA ASP A 12 -14.26 -8.35 11.16
C ASP A 12 -14.59 -7.28 10.10
N LEU A 13 -15.83 -6.77 10.10
CA LEU A 13 -16.25 -5.72 9.18
C LEU A 13 -15.48 -4.42 9.39
N SER A 14 -15.28 -4.00 10.65
CA SER A 14 -14.47 -2.83 10.98
C SER A 14 -13.02 -3.00 10.50
N ALA A 15 -12.40 -4.15 10.79
CA ALA A 15 -11.04 -4.44 10.36
C ALA A 15 -10.90 -4.40 8.82
N PHE A 16 -11.89 -4.92 8.10
CA PHE A 16 -11.92 -4.84 6.63
C PHE A 16 -11.99 -3.39 6.14
N TYR A 17 -12.85 -2.54 6.71
CA TYR A 17 -12.95 -1.15 6.30
C TYR A 17 -11.72 -0.32 6.71
N GLU A 18 -11.12 -0.58 7.86
CA GLU A 18 -9.85 0.03 8.26
C GLU A 18 -8.75 -0.31 7.25
N GLY A 19 -8.64 -1.58 6.85
CA GLY A 19 -7.68 -2.00 5.83
C GLY A 19 -7.95 -1.40 4.45
N LEU A 20 -9.23 -1.20 4.09
CA LEU A 20 -9.62 -0.54 2.85
C LEU A 20 -9.26 0.96 2.87
N ILE A 21 -9.54 1.65 3.98
CA ILE A 21 -9.19 3.06 4.14
C ILE A 21 -7.67 3.22 4.03
N ASN A 22 -6.89 2.40 4.73
CA ASN A 22 -5.44 2.43 4.66
C ASN A 22 -4.93 2.23 3.22
N GLN A 23 -5.49 1.26 2.49
CA GLN A 23 -5.15 1.02 1.09
C GLN A 23 -5.40 2.26 0.22
N GLU A 24 -6.57 2.88 0.34
CA GLU A 24 -6.93 4.05 -0.47
C GLU A 24 -6.09 5.28 -0.10
N THR A 25 -5.80 5.47 1.18
CA THR A 25 -4.89 6.53 1.66
C THR A 25 -3.49 6.35 1.08
N LEU A 26 -2.89 5.16 1.20
CA LEU A 26 -1.57 4.87 0.64
C LEU A 26 -1.52 5.07 -0.88
N GLY A 27 -2.55 4.58 -1.59
CA GLY A 27 -2.66 4.73 -3.03
C GLY A 27 -2.78 6.20 -3.45
N PHE A 28 -3.58 6.99 -2.74
CA PHE A 28 -3.70 8.43 -2.97
C PHE A 28 -2.37 9.15 -2.74
N ASP A 29 -1.73 8.87 -1.61
CA ASP A 29 -0.47 9.47 -1.20
C ASP A 29 0.66 9.24 -2.22
N ILE A 30 0.75 8.03 -2.75
CA ILE A 30 1.74 7.69 -3.77
C ILE A 30 1.42 8.39 -5.09
N ARG A 31 0.16 8.41 -5.53
CA ARG A 31 -0.23 9.16 -6.75
C ARG A 31 0.12 10.64 -6.63
N ASN A 32 -0.12 11.23 -5.46
CA ASN A 32 0.24 12.62 -5.18
C ASN A 32 1.77 12.83 -5.25
N ALA A 33 2.56 11.93 -4.68
CA ALA A 33 4.02 12.01 -4.75
C ALA A 33 4.58 11.84 -6.16
N MET A 34 4.00 10.93 -6.96
CA MET A 34 4.37 10.76 -8.36
C MET A 34 4.17 12.04 -9.16
N GLN A 35 3.15 12.84 -8.82
CA GLN A 35 2.85 14.08 -9.52
C GLN A 35 3.69 15.27 -9.03
N PHE A 36 3.84 15.44 -7.71
CA PHE A 36 4.36 16.69 -7.13
C PHE A 36 5.67 16.53 -6.36
N GLU A 37 5.96 15.35 -5.81
CA GLU A 37 7.01 15.15 -4.81
C GLU A 37 7.74 13.82 -5.01
N LYS A 38 8.33 13.59 -6.20
CA LYS A 38 8.92 12.28 -6.57
C LYS A 38 10.01 11.80 -5.60
N LEU A 39 10.70 12.72 -4.94
CA LEU A 39 11.71 12.41 -3.91
C LEU A 39 11.13 11.78 -2.64
N SER A 40 9.82 11.92 -2.39
CA SER A 40 9.12 11.33 -1.24
C SER A 40 8.70 9.87 -1.46
N ILE A 41 8.73 9.39 -2.70
CA ILE A 41 8.25 8.04 -3.08
C ILE A 41 8.92 6.91 -2.27
N PRO A 42 10.25 6.88 -2.03
CA PRO A 42 10.86 5.84 -1.20
C PRO A 42 10.21 5.71 0.18
N LYS A 43 9.93 6.84 0.85
CA LYS A 43 9.30 6.86 2.18
C LYS A 43 7.87 6.34 2.13
N ARG A 44 7.12 6.66 1.08
CA ARG A 44 5.75 6.17 0.90
C ARG A 44 5.72 4.67 0.59
N LEU A 45 6.69 4.17 -0.16
CA LEU A 45 6.86 2.73 -0.37
C LEU A 45 7.21 1.98 0.92
N GLU A 46 8.01 2.59 1.80
CA GLU A 46 8.28 2.03 3.13
C GLU A 46 7.00 1.92 3.98
N GLN A 47 6.12 2.93 3.93
CA GLN A 47 4.81 2.88 4.58
C GLN A 47 3.96 1.72 4.02
N VAL A 48 3.91 1.56 2.70
CA VAL A 48 3.21 0.41 2.08
C VAL A 48 3.78 -0.92 2.58
N GLU A 49 5.10 -1.05 2.68
CA GLU A 49 5.71 -2.29 3.18
C GLU A 49 5.33 -2.59 4.63
N ASN A 50 5.26 -1.56 5.48
CA ASN A 50 4.90 -1.69 6.88
C ASN A 50 3.43 -2.08 7.05
N GLU A 51 2.51 -1.42 6.34
CA GLU A 51 1.08 -1.74 6.40
C GLU A 51 0.78 -3.14 5.84
N LEU A 52 1.47 -3.54 4.76
CA LEU A 52 1.40 -4.91 4.26
C LEU A 52 1.93 -5.94 5.27
N LYS A 53 3.04 -5.65 5.98
CA LYS A 53 3.57 -6.55 7.03
C LYS A 53 2.62 -6.67 8.21
N ALA A 54 1.87 -5.61 8.50
CA ALA A 54 0.90 -5.57 9.58
C ALA A 54 -0.46 -6.18 9.21
N ASN A 55 -0.65 -6.70 7.98
CA ASN A 55 -1.93 -7.16 7.44
C ASN A 55 -3.04 -6.10 7.53
N ARG A 56 -2.68 -4.83 7.31
CA ARG A 56 -3.59 -3.67 7.37
C ARG A 56 -4.03 -3.17 6.00
N ILE A 57 -3.98 -4.05 4.99
CA ILE A 57 -4.40 -3.77 3.62
C ILE A 57 -5.36 -4.87 3.21
N SER A 58 -6.59 -4.51 2.87
CA SER A 58 -7.67 -5.47 2.60
C SER A 58 -7.53 -6.16 1.26
N ASP A 59 -7.03 -5.48 0.22
CA ASP A 59 -6.81 -6.04 -1.11
C ASP A 59 -5.44 -5.58 -1.67
N PRO A 60 -4.34 -6.23 -1.26
CA PRO A 60 -2.98 -5.88 -1.69
C PRO A 60 -2.77 -5.88 -3.21
N ASP A 61 -3.50 -6.71 -3.96
CA ASP A 61 -3.33 -6.85 -5.42
C ASP A 61 -3.69 -5.55 -6.16
N ARG A 62 -4.59 -4.74 -5.60
CA ARG A 62 -4.94 -3.42 -6.16
C ARG A 62 -3.78 -2.43 -6.16
N LEU A 63 -2.72 -2.66 -5.38
CA LEU A 63 -1.53 -1.82 -5.38
C LEU A 63 -0.58 -2.15 -6.54
N ILE A 64 -0.69 -3.33 -7.16
CA ILE A 64 0.23 -3.79 -8.21
C ILE A 64 0.33 -2.79 -9.38
N PRO A 65 -0.77 -2.28 -9.97
CA PRO A 65 -0.66 -1.35 -11.10
C PRO A 65 0.09 -0.06 -10.76
N MET A 66 -0.02 0.41 -9.52
CA MET A 66 0.70 1.58 -9.05
C MET A 66 2.20 1.30 -8.87
N LEU A 67 2.54 0.13 -8.33
CA LEU A 67 3.94 -0.31 -8.18
C LEU A 67 4.62 -0.48 -9.55
N GLU A 68 3.90 -1.01 -10.54
CA GLU A 68 4.40 -1.12 -11.93
C GLU A 68 4.67 0.24 -12.57
N ARG A 69 3.80 1.23 -12.33
CA ARG A 69 4.03 2.60 -12.79
C ARG A 69 5.27 3.22 -12.16
N ILE A 70 5.51 2.97 -10.86
CA ILE A 70 6.73 3.44 -10.19
C ILE A 70 7.97 2.75 -10.77
N GLU A 71 7.92 1.44 -10.95
CA GLU A 71 9.01 0.65 -11.53
C GLU A 71 9.39 1.13 -12.95
N ALA A 72 8.42 1.54 -13.75
CA ALA A 72 8.62 1.99 -15.12
C ALA A 72 9.03 3.47 -15.27
N ASP A 73 8.73 4.34 -14.30
CA ASP A 73 9.02 5.78 -14.40
C ASP A 73 10.52 6.08 -14.15
N GLN A 74 11.24 6.41 -15.23
CA GLN A 74 12.67 6.75 -15.19
C GLN A 74 13.00 8.04 -14.45
N GLN A 75 12.01 8.91 -14.19
CA GLN A 75 12.18 10.13 -13.40
C GLN A 75 12.20 9.84 -11.90
N ILE A 76 11.82 8.63 -11.48
CA ILE A 76 11.90 8.19 -10.09
C ILE A 76 13.27 7.59 -9.82
N VAL A 77 13.83 7.91 -8.65
CA VAL A 77 15.12 7.40 -8.20
C VAL A 77 15.15 5.87 -8.25
N ASN A 78 16.24 5.30 -8.79
CA ASN A 78 16.38 3.86 -9.02
C ASN A 78 16.07 3.00 -7.77
N TYR A 79 16.47 3.48 -6.59
CA TYR A 79 16.16 2.81 -5.32
C TYR A 79 14.64 2.59 -5.13
N ALA A 80 13.81 3.62 -5.34
CA ALA A 80 12.37 3.50 -5.23
C ALA A 80 11.78 2.55 -6.28
N ARG A 81 12.32 2.56 -7.51
CA ARG A 81 11.91 1.64 -8.57
C ARG A 81 12.16 0.18 -8.18
N MET A 82 13.35 -0.12 -7.64
CA MET A 82 13.71 -1.44 -7.12
C MET A 82 12.86 -1.84 -5.91
N GLN A 83 12.55 -0.89 -5.02
CA GLN A 83 11.68 -1.13 -3.87
C GLN A 83 10.25 -1.48 -4.33
N ALA A 84 9.69 -0.75 -5.29
CA ALA A 84 8.37 -1.05 -5.86
C ALA A 84 8.31 -2.45 -6.49
N ALA A 85 9.33 -2.83 -7.26
CA ALA A 85 9.44 -4.18 -7.84
C ALA A 85 9.48 -5.28 -6.75
N ARG A 86 10.18 -5.05 -5.64
CA ARG A 86 10.26 -5.97 -4.50
C ARG A 86 8.90 -6.13 -3.81
N ILE A 87 8.20 -5.03 -3.57
CA ILE A 87 6.86 -5.02 -2.96
C ILE A 87 5.89 -5.79 -3.85
N LYS A 88 5.89 -5.49 -5.16
CA LYS A 88 5.06 -6.17 -6.15
C LYS A 88 5.26 -7.68 -6.12
N LYS A 89 6.52 -8.12 -6.14
CA LYS A 89 6.86 -9.55 -6.06
C LYS A 89 6.37 -10.19 -4.75
N ARG A 90 6.45 -9.47 -3.62
CA ARG A 90 5.95 -9.96 -2.33
C ARG A 90 4.45 -10.18 -2.35
N ILE A 91 3.69 -9.23 -2.88
CA ILE A 91 2.22 -9.34 -3.03
C ILE A 91 1.88 -10.56 -3.90
N GLN A 92 2.50 -10.67 -5.08
CA GLN A 92 2.27 -11.78 -6.01
C GLN A 92 2.64 -13.16 -5.45
N THR A 93 3.61 -13.21 -4.52
CA THR A 93 4.02 -14.47 -3.88
C THR A 93 3.10 -14.83 -2.71
N ALA A 94 2.59 -13.84 -1.98
CA ALA A 94 1.67 -14.05 -0.87
C ALA A 94 0.27 -14.46 -1.32
N ALA A 95 -0.12 -14.12 -2.56
CA ALA A 95 -1.38 -14.56 -3.17
C ALA A 95 -1.37 -16.02 -3.66
N LYS A 96 -0.21 -16.70 -3.64
CA LYS A 96 -0.05 -18.12 -3.99
C LYS A 96 0.06 -18.98 -2.75
#